data_AF-A0A6N9R522-F1
#
_entry.id   AF-A0A6N9R522-F1
#
_cell.length_a   1.000
_cell.length_b   1.000
_cell.length_c   1.000
_cell.angle_alpha   90.00
_cell.angle_beta   90.00
_cell.angle_gamma   90.00
#
_symmetry.space_group_name_H-M   'P 1'
#
loop_
_entity.id
_entity.type
_entity.pdbx_description
1 polymer ?
#
loop_
_entity_poly.entity_id
_entity_poly.type
_entity_poly.pdbx_seq_one_letter_code
_entity_poly.pdbx_strand_id
1 'polypeptide(L)' 'LPADWLERLARLECVALAANHETLTAEIVRRARGAGFRVLCYTPNEAARIAELAGWGVDGLITDAVDRVAADSLPPAPPL' A
#
# COMPACT_ATOMS: atom_id res chain seq x y z
N LEU A 1 -5.55 -11.02 3.82
CA LEU A 1 -4.41 -11.67 3.12
C LEU A 1 -4.30 -13.12 3.55
N PRO A 2 -3.78 -14.04 2.72
CA PRO A 2 -3.42 -15.40 3.15
C PRO A 2 -2.48 -15.36 4.36
N ALA A 3 -2.52 -16.36 5.24
CA ALA A 3 -1.71 -16.34 6.46
C ALA A 3 -0.19 -16.27 6.20
N ASP A 4 0.25 -16.81 5.06
CA ASP A 4 1.65 -16.91 4.60
C ASP A 4 2.04 -15.82 3.59
N TRP A 5 1.33 -14.68 3.57
CA TRP A 5 1.52 -13.65 2.55
C TRP A 5 2.95 -13.09 2.52
N LEU A 6 3.58 -12.91 3.69
CA LEU A 6 4.91 -12.31 3.77
C LEU A 6 5.98 -13.27 3.26
N GLU A 7 5.84 -14.54 3.63
CA GLU A 7 6.68 -15.64 3.18
C GLU A 7 6.56 -15.83 1.66
N ARG A 8 5.35 -15.65 1.10
CA ARG A 8 5.14 -15.67 -0.35
C ARG A 8 5.89 -14.53 -1.06
N LEU A 9 5.81 -13.30 -0.54
CA LEU A 9 6.53 -12.16 -1.13
C LEU A 9 8.03 -12.39 -1.15
N ALA A 10 8.60 -12.86 -0.03
CA ALA A 10 10.01 -13.17 0.09
C ALA A 10 10.43 -14.31 -0.87
N ARG A 11 9.67 -15.40 -0.90
CA ARG A 11 9.95 -16.57 -1.75
C ARG A 11 9.88 -16.24 -3.25
N LEU A 12 9.02 -15.31 -3.64
CA LEU A 12 8.85 -14.87 -5.02
C LEU A 12 9.73 -13.67 -5.38
N GLU A 13 10.65 -13.27 -4.49
CA GLU A 13 11.56 -12.14 -4.67
C GLU A 13 10.81 -10.85 -5.09
N CYS A 14 9.63 -10.66 -4.51
CA CYS A 14 8.82 -9.48 -4.79
C CYS A 14 9.48 -8.23 -4.21
N VAL A 15 9.25 -7.09 -4.84
CA VAL A 15 9.65 -5.77 -4.30
C VAL A 15 8.50 -5.04 -3.60
N ALA A 16 7.27 -5.52 -3.76
CA ALA A 16 6.07 -4.86 -3.27
C ALA A 16 4.94 -5.83 -2.93
N LEU A 17 4.12 -5.46 -1.95
CA LEU A 17 2.78 -5.96 -1.72
C LEU A 17 1.78 -5.01 -2.38
N ALA A 18 0.95 -5.53 -3.31
CA ALA A 18 -0.21 -4.80 -3.84
C ALA A 18 -1.49 -5.54 -3.43
N ALA A 19 -2.37 -4.88 -2.68
CA ALA A 19 -3.55 -5.52 -2.10
C ALA A 19 -4.82 -4.65 -2.16
N ASN A 20 -5.99 -5.27 -2.02
CA ASN A 20 -7.24 -4.54 -1.84
C ASN A 20 -7.14 -3.67 -0.57
N HIS A 21 -7.39 -2.36 -0.69
CA HIS A 21 -7.30 -1.42 0.42
C HIS A 21 -8.19 -1.80 1.61
N GLU A 22 -9.34 -2.45 1.41
CA GLU A 22 -10.24 -2.91 2.47
C GLU A 22 -9.62 -3.99 3.35
N THR A 23 -8.65 -4.73 2.80
CA THR A 23 -7.96 -5.82 3.53
C THR A 23 -6.69 -5.34 4.25
N LEU A 24 -6.24 -4.12 3.96
CA LEU A 24 -5.07 -3.53 4.61
C LEU A 24 -5.43 -2.99 5.98
N THR A 25 -4.48 -3.13 6.90
CA THR A 25 -4.47 -2.50 8.22
C THR A 25 -3.12 -1.83 8.43
N ALA A 26 -3.04 -0.87 9.35
CA ALA A 26 -1.77 -0.24 9.72
C ALA A 26 -0.68 -1.28 10.09
N GLU A 27 -1.07 -2.38 10.74
CA GLU A 27 -0.15 -3.46 11.13
C GLU A 27 0.40 -4.22 9.93
N ILE A 28 -0.43 -4.51 8.92
CA ILE A 28 0.03 -5.15 7.67
C ILE A 28 1.01 -4.23 6.94
N VAL A 29 0.67 -2.93 6.82
CA VAL A 29 1.55 -1.95 6.16
C VAL A 29 2.89 -1.87 6.87
N ARG A 30 2.88 -1.76 8.21
CA ARG A 30 4.09 -1.73 9.04
C ARG A 30 4.94 -2.99 8.88
N ARG A 31 4.32 -4.17 8.90
CA ARG A 31 5.03 -5.46 8.77
C ARG A 31 5.67 -5.63 7.38
N ALA A 32 4.96 -5.26 6.32
CA ALA A 32 5.48 -5.33 4.95
C ALA A 32 6.68 -4.38 4.77
N ARG A 33 6.53 -3.12 5.18
CA ARG A 33 7.61 -2.13 5.10
C ARG A 33 8.81 -2.49 5.96
N GLY A 34 8.58 -3.00 7.18
CA GLY A 34 9.65 -3.48 8.06
C GLY A 34 10.43 -4.67 7.49
N ALA A 35 9.84 -5.41 6.55
CA ALA A 35 10.50 -6.49 5.81
C ALA A 35 11.12 -6.03 4.48
N GLY A 36 11.11 -4.72 4.18
CA GLY A 36 11.73 -4.14 2.99
C GLY A 36 10.82 -4.07 1.75
N PHE A 37 9.55 -4.42 1.86
CA PHE A 37 8.61 -4.35 0.73
C PHE A 37 7.93 -2.98 0.65
N ARG A 38 7.66 -2.52 -0.58
CA ARG A 38 6.68 -1.46 -0.82
C ARG A 38 5.28 -1.93 -0.53
N VAL A 39 4.38 -1.00 -0.23
CA VAL A 39 2.96 -1.30 -0.08
C VAL A 39 2.13 -0.42 -1.01
N LEU A 40 1.43 -1.05 -1.94
CA LEU A 40 0.46 -0.42 -2.84
C LEU A 40 -0.94 -0.94 -2.54
N CYS A 41 -1.96 -0.17 -2.90
CA CYS A 41 -3.33 -0.65 -2.80
C CYS A 41 -4.26 -0.19 -3.93
N TYR A 42 -5.31 -0.99 -4.14
CA TYR A 42 -6.39 -0.74 -5.10
C TYR A 42 -7.76 -1.00 -4.43
N THR A 43 -8.89 -0.40 -4.81
CA THR A 43 -9.04 0.84 -5.60
C THR A 43 -9.69 1.92 -4.72
N PRO A 44 -8.95 2.52 -3.76
CA PRO A 44 -9.54 3.54 -2.90
C PRO A 44 -9.87 4.79 -3.71
N ASN A 45 -11.14 5.21 -3.66
CA ASN A 45 -11.64 6.38 -4.40
C ASN A 45 -12.05 7.53 -3.45
N GLU A 46 -12.17 7.27 -2.15
CA GLU A 46 -12.60 8.25 -1.16
C GLU A 46 -11.42 8.95 -0.48
N ALA A 47 -11.46 10.30 -0.43
CA ALA A 47 -10.38 11.12 0.13
C ALA A 47 -10.04 10.76 1.59
N ALA A 48 -11.06 10.47 2.42
CA ALA A 48 -10.86 10.06 3.81
C ALA A 48 -10.07 8.74 3.91
N ARG A 49 -10.42 7.76 3.07
CA ARG A 49 -9.71 6.48 3.05
C ARG A 49 -8.29 6.62 2.50
N ILE A 50 -8.10 7.45 1.48
CA ILE A 50 -6.76 7.76 0.94
C ILE A 50 -5.88 8.40 2.02
N ALA A 51 -6.40 9.38 2.77
CA ALA A 51 -5.67 10.03 3.85
C ALA A 51 -5.28 9.05 4.97
N GLU A 52 -6.17 8.12 5.32
CA GLU A 52 -5.88 7.07 6.30
C GLU A 52 -4.76 6.12 5.83
N LEU A 53 -4.86 5.64 4.58
CA LEU A 53 -3.85 4.77 3.98
C LEU A 53 -2.48 5.49 3.88
N ALA A 54 -2.49 6.76 3.50
CA ALA A 54 -1.30 7.61 3.49
C ALA A 54 -0.70 7.72 4.90
N GLY A 55 -1.53 7.89 5.93
CA GLY A 55 -1.11 7.90 7.33
C GLY A 55 -0.50 6.59 7.80
N TRP A 56 -0.91 5.44 7.24
CA TRP A 56 -0.26 4.15 7.49
C TRP A 56 1.08 4.00 6.76
N GLY A 57 1.32 4.84 5.74
CA GLY A 57 2.55 4.87 4.96
C GLY A 57 2.54 3.94 3.76
N VAL A 58 1.40 3.76 3.08
CA VAL A 58 1.40 3.12 1.75
C VAL A 58 2.25 3.94 0.76
N ASP A 59 2.99 3.25 -0.10
CA ASP A 59 3.89 3.84 -1.10
C ASP A 59 3.18 4.15 -2.43
N GLY A 60 1.99 3.59 -2.69
CA GLY A 60 1.26 3.83 -3.94
C GLY A 60 -0.24 3.53 -3.90
N LEU A 61 -0.98 4.24 -4.74
CA LEU A 61 -2.42 4.08 -4.93
C LEU A 61 -2.71 3.75 -6.40
N ILE A 62 -3.64 2.83 -6.61
CA ILE A 62 -4.28 2.58 -7.90
C ILE A 62 -5.73 2.99 -7.68
N THR A 63 -6.21 4.05 -8.33
CA THR A 63 -7.51 4.68 -8.07
C THR A 63 -8.25 4.97 -9.37
N ASP A 64 -9.58 4.90 -9.35
CA ASP A 64 -10.44 5.33 -10.46
C ASP A 64 -10.70 6.84 -10.41
N ALA A 65 -10.55 7.46 -9.24
CA ALA A 65 -10.78 8.88 -9.00
C ALA A 65 -9.61 9.77 -9.47
N VAL A 66 -9.04 9.47 -10.64
CA VAL A 66 -7.88 10.18 -11.21
C VAL A 66 -8.16 11.66 -11.51
N ASP A 67 -9.43 12.04 -11.63
CA ASP A 67 -9.90 13.41 -11.78
C ASP A 67 -9.86 14.22 -10.47
N ARG A 68 -9.72 13.54 -9.31
CA ARG A 68 -9.85 14.14 -7.97
C ARG A 68 -8.65 13.91 -7.07
N VAL A 69 -7.91 12.81 -7.29
CA VAL A 69 -6.73 12.46 -6.50
C VAL A 69 -5.50 13.05 -7.17
N ALA A 70 -4.86 13.99 -6.48
CA ALA A 70 -3.63 14.63 -6.96
C ALA A 70 -2.45 13.64 -6.95
N ALA A 71 -1.51 13.79 -7.87
CA ALA A 71 -0.35 12.88 -8.00
C ALA A 71 0.56 12.86 -6.76
N ASP A 72 0.52 13.91 -5.94
CA ASP A 72 1.28 14.08 -4.70
C ASP A 72 0.43 13.81 -3.44
N SER A 73 -0.69 13.11 -3.58
CA SER A 73 -1.56 12.73 -2.44
C SER A 73 -0.90 11.76 -1.45
N LEU A 74 0.26 11.19 -1.79
CA LEU A 74 1.07 10.37 -0.91
C LEU A 74 2.42 11.05 -0.60
N PRO A 75 2.99 10.80 0.59
CA PRO A 75 4.37 11.17 0.85
C PRO A 75 5.31 10.46 -0.14
N PRO A 76 6.45 11.07 -0.49
CA PRO A 76 7.43 10.43 -1.38
C PRO A 76 7.91 9.12 -0.76
N ALA A 77 7.83 8.06 -1.55
CA ALA A 77 8.33 6.76 -1.18
C ALA A 77 9.87 6.84 -1.00
N PRO A 78 10.48 6.15 0.00
CA PRO A 78 11.94 6.09 0.12
C PRO A 78 12.59 5.46 -1.13
N PRO A 79 13.92 5.48 -1.33
CA PRO A 79 14.59 4.69 -2.37
C PRO A 79 14.47 3.18 -2.11
N LEU A 80 14.49 2.36 -3.17
CA LEU A 80 14.56 0.88 -3.06
C LEU A 80 15.98 0.43 -2.73
#